data_AF-A0A7C2I2C6-F1
#
_entry.id   AF-A0A7C2I2C6-F1
#
_cell.length_a   1.000
_cell.length_b   1.000
_cell.length_c   1.000
_cell.angle_alpha   90.00
_cell.angle_beta   90.00
_cell.angle_gamma   90.00
#
_symmetry.space_group_name_H-M   'P 1'
#
loop_
_entity.id
_entity.type
_entity.pdbx_description
1 polymer ?
#
loop_
_entity_poly.entity_id
_entity_poly.type
_entity_poly.pdbx_seq_one_letter_code
_entity_poly.pdbx_strand_id
1 'polypeptide(L)'
;MKFNNVCPVCNKPLTIGVLHRVEELADREEGFVPRDAIPFKTLLPLCEIIAAVYGVDLYSAKVIEEHDRLIAKFGSELKVLLDANYEELCEFTEEAVARAIIKVRNGEARYEPGYDGVYGRIILEERRVGDTRTPQLSLKDFS
;
A
#
# COMPACT_ATOMS: atom_id res chain seq x y z
N MET A 1 -4.85 -30.39 -4.66
CA MET A 1 -3.86 -29.37 -5.10
C MET A 1 -3.23 -29.81 -6.42
N LYS A 2 -3.23 -28.96 -7.45
CA LYS A 2 -2.84 -29.35 -8.84
C LYS A 2 -1.33 -29.51 -9.08
N PHE A 3 -0.47 -28.99 -8.19
CA PHE A 3 0.98 -28.93 -8.41
C PHE A 3 1.84 -29.30 -7.19
N ASN A 4 1.30 -30.05 -6.21
CA ASN A 4 2.02 -30.55 -5.03
C ASN A 4 2.91 -29.49 -4.32
N ASN A 5 2.43 -28.25 -4.21
CA ASN A 5 3.16 -27.10 -3.64
C ASN A 5 4.51 -26.77 -4.32
N VAL A 6 4.64 -27.09 -5.61
CA VAL A 6 5.81 -26.74 -6.43
C VAL A 6 5.39 -25.78 -7.52
N CYS A 7 6.17 -24.71 -7.72
CA CYS A 7 5.94 -23.74 -8.78
C CYS A 7 6.18 -24.38 -10.15
N PRO A 8 5.22 -24.40 -11.08
CA PRO A 8 5.41 -25.02 -12.40
C PRO A 8 6.38 -24.25 -13.32
N VAL A 9 6.74 -23.01 -12.95
CA VAL A 9 7.65 -22.15 -13.73
C VAL A 9 9.09 -22.31 -13.27
N CYS A 10 9.35 -22.26 -11.97
CA CYS A 10 10.72 -22.28 -11.42
C CYS A 10 11.06 -23.54 -10.61
N ASN A 11 10.12 -24.48 -10.45
CA ASN A 11 10.26 -25.74 -9.69
C ASN A 11 10.68 -25.58 -8.21
N LYS A 12 10.59 -24.38 -7.66
CA LYS A 12 10.81 -24.13 -6.24
C LYS A 12 9.54 -24.44 -5.41
N PRO A 13 9.67 -24.74 -4.11
CA PRO A 13 8.54 -24.80 -3.21
C PRO A 13 7.74 -23.49 -3.24
N LEU A 14 6.42 -23.59 -3.32
CA LEU A 14 5.52 -22.45 -3.24
C LEU A 14 5.39 -21.99 -1.79
N THR A 15 5.54 -20.68 -1.57
CA THR A 15 5.15 -20.05 -0.31
C THR A 15 3.64 -19.94 -0.27
N ILE A 16 3.01 -20.67 0.66
CA ILE A 16 1.56 -20.65 0.83
C ILE A 16 1.17 -19.36 1.55
N GLY A 17 0.29 -18.57 0.91
CA GLY A 17 -0.15 -17.29 1.43
C GLY A 17 -1.11 -17.41 2.62
N VAL A 18 -1.20 -16.35 3.42
CA VAL A 18 -2.07 -16.29 4.61
C VAL A 18 -3.54 -16.56 4.25
N LEU A 19 -4.04 -15.94 3.16
CA LEU A 19 -5.42 -16.13 2.70
C LEU A 19 -5.75 -17.62 2.47
N HIS A 20 -4.83 -18.36 1.84
CA HIS A 20 -5.03 -19.79 1.60
C HIS A 20 -5.16 -20.57 2.92
N ARG A 21 -4.33 -20.26 3.91
CA ARG A 21 -4.41 -20.92 5.21
C ARG A 21 -5.70 -20.57 5.97
N VAL A 22 -6.20 -19.34 5.80
CA VAL A 22 -7.50 -18.93 6.34
C VAL A 22 -8.63 -19.73 5.68
N GLU A 23 -8.63 -19.85 4.35
CA GLU A 23 -9.62 -20.64 3.60
C GLU A 23 -9.61 -22.12 3.99
N GLU A 24 -8.43 -22.71 4.19
CA GLU A 24 -8.28 -24.12 4.62
C GLU A 24 -8.89 -24.38 6.01
N LEU A 25 -8.83 -23.39 6.90
CA LEU A 25 -9.30 -23.49 8.28
C LEU A 25 -10.72 -22.95 8.48
N ALA A 26 -11.28 -22.24 7.50
CA ALA A 26 -12.57 -21.58 7.63
C ALA A 26 -13.70 -22.60 7.80
N ASP A 27 -14.52 -22.39 8.84
CA ASP A 27 -15.72 -23.18 9.15
C ASP A 27 -17.01 -22.47 8.70
N ARG A 28 -16.88 -21.34 8.01
CA ARG A 28 -17.98 -20.43 7.61
C ARG A 28 -17.81 -20.04 6.16
N GLU A 29 -18.94 -19.68 5.54
CA GLU A 29 -18.96 -19.18 4.16
C GLU A 29 -18.20 -17.85 4.04
N GLU A 30 -17.65 -17.62 2.86
CA GLU A 30 -16.98 -16.37 2.51
C GLU A 30 -17.93 -15.17 2.70
N GLY A 31 -17.44 -14.11 3.33
CA GLY A 31 -18.24 -12.92 3.62
C GLY A 31 -19.13 -13.02 4.86
N PHE A 32 -19.07 -14.10 5.65
CA PHE A 32 -19.76 -14.18 6.93
C PHE A 32 -19.26 -13.10 7.91
N VAL A 33 -20.16 -12.23 8.37
CA VAL A 33 -19.88 -11.21 9.38
C VAL A 33 -20.73 -11.47 10.63
N PRO A 34 -20.11 -11.69 11.82
CA PRO A 34 -20.84 -11.81 13.08
C PRO A 34 -21.69 -10.56 13.38
N ARG A 35 -22.82 -10.73 14.08
CA ARG A 35 -23.74 -9.63 14.38
C ARG A 35 -23.11 -8.48 15.18
N ASP A 36 -22.21 -8.83 16.11
CA ASP A 36 -21.55 -7.87 17.00
C ASP A 36 -20.10 -7.56 16.56
N ALA A 37 -19.79 -7.76 15.27
CA ALA A 37 -18.46 -7.50 14.75
C ALA A 37 -18.16 -5.99 14.73
N ILE A 38 -17.04 -5.61 15.36
CA ILE A 38 -16.52 -4.23 15.26
C ILE A 38 -15.93 -4.05 13.86
N PRO A 39 -16.36 -3.03 13.09
CA PRO A 39 -15.82 -2.80 11.76
C PRO A 39 -14.34 -2.43 11.85
N PHE A 40 -13.55 -2.92 10.89
CA PHE A 40 -12.16 -2.53 10.74
C PHE A 40 -12.03 -1.40 9.71
N LYS A 41 -10.92 -0.66 9.80
CA LYS A 41 -10.52 0.34 8.81
C LYS A 41 -9.25 -0.15 8.12
N THR A 42 -9.26 -0.19 6.80
CA THR A 42 -8.06 -0.43 6.00
C THR A 42 -7.37 0.91 5.79
N LEU A 43 -6.18 1.06 6.35
CA LEU A 43 -5.35 2.25 6.20
C LEU A 43 -3.99 1.87 5.63
N LEU A 44 -3.35 2.85 5.02
CA LEU A 44 -1.98 2.77 4.54
C LEU A 44 -1.13 3.76 5.34
N PRO A 45 0.14 3.46 5.65
CA PRO A 45 1.04 4.44 6.24
C PRO A 45 1.08 5.72 5.41
N LEU A 46 1.11 6.87 6.08
CA LEU A 46 1.08 8.18 5.43
C LEU A 46 2.25 8.35 4.45
N CYS A 47 3.44 7.89 4.82
CA CYS A 47 4.60 7.88 3.94
C CYS A 47 4.36 7.12 2.63
N GLU A 48 3.64 5.99 2.67
CA GLU A 48 3.34 5.21 1.46
C GLU A 48 2.36 5.93 0.55
N ILE A 49 1.38 6.63 1.13
CA ILE A 49 0.44 7.46 0.37
C ILE A 49 1.20 8.60 -0.32
N ILE A 50 2.04 9.33 0.42
CA ILE A 50 2.83 10.44 -0.10
C ILE A 50 3.80 9.96 -1.18
N ALA A 51 4.53 8.87 -0.93
CA ALA A 51 5.47 8.29 -1.88
C ALA A 51 4.77 7.85 -3.17
N ALA A 52 3.59 7.26 -3.06
CA ALA A 52 2.80 6.85 -4.21
C ALA A 52 2.29 8.04 -5.03
N VAL A 53 1.92 9.16 -4.38
CA VAL A 53 1.52 10.39 -5.08
C VAL A 53 2.70 11.01 -5.83
N TYR A 54 3.87 11.06 -5.19
CA TYR A 54 5.06 11.65 -5.78
C TYR A 54 5.82 10.72 -6.75
N GLY A 55 5.49 9.44 -6.78
CA GLY A 55 6.20 8.45 -7.62
C GLY A 55 7.64 8.21 -7.18
N VAL A 56 7.97 8.47 -5.92
CA VAL A 56 9.33 8.36 -5.37
C VAL A 56 9.45 7.21 -4.38
N ASP A 57 10.67 6.97 -3.88
CA ASP A 57 10.92 5.99 -2.83
C ASP A 57 10.37 6.45 -1.47
N LEU A 58 9.94 5.48 -0.65
CA LEU A 58 9.37 5.70 0.69
C LEU A 58 10.32 6.48 1.60
N TYR A 59 11.62 6.29 1.46
CA TYR A 59 12.65 6.91 2.29
C TYR A 59 13.24 8.19 1.69
N SER A 60 12.64 8.72 0.62
CA SER A 60 13.10 9.99 0.04
C SER A 60 12.89 11.15 1.01
N ALA A 61 13.82 12.11 1.01
CA ALA A 61 13.73 13.30 1.87
C ALA A 61 12.41 14.05 1.68
N LYS A 62 11.91 14.13 0.44
CA LYS A 62 10.62 14.75 0.12
C LYS A 62 9.45 14.11 0.88
N VAL A 63 9.42 12.77 0.94
CA VAL A 63 8.35 12.04 1.65
C VAL A 63 8.42 12.30 3.15
N ILE A 64 9.63 12.22 3.71
CA ILE A 64 9.86 12.41 5.16
C ILE A 64 9.49 13.84 5.57
N GLU A 65 9.92 14.85 4.81
CA GLU A 65 9.62 16.26 5.10
C GLU A 65 8.12 16.56 5.05
N GLU A 66 7.41 16.01 4.06
CA GLU A 66 5.97 16.21 3.91
C GLU A 66 5.19 15.47 5.01
N HIS A 67 5.62 14.25 5.35
CA HIS A 67 5.11 13.48 6.47
C HIS A 67 5.24 14.25 7.79
N ASP A 68 6.45 14.73 8.10
CA ASP A 68 6.74 15.43 9.35
C ASP A 68 5.97 16.76 9.43
N ARG A 69 5.78 17.45 8.30
CA ARG A 69 4.95 18.66 8.22
C ARG A 69 3.50 18.38 8.59
N LEU A 70 2.92 17.31 8.04
CA LEU A 70 1.55 16.90 8.36
C LEU A 70 1.42 16.48 9.82
N ILE A 71 2.35 15.70 10.35
CA ILE A 71 2.36 15.33 11.77
C ILE A 71 2.48 16.55 12.67
N ALA A 72 3.34 17.51 12.34
CA ALA A 72 3.50 18.73 13.14
C ALA A 72 2.20 19.55 13.23
N LYS A 73 1.38 19.54 12.18
CA LYS A 73 0.10 20.25 12.14
C LYS A 73 -1.02 19.49 12.85
N PHE A 74 -1.20 18.22 12.54
CA PHE A 74 -2.36 17.43 13.00
C PHE A 74 -2.08 16.63 14.28
N GLY A 75 -0.81 16.55 14.69
CA GLY A 75 -0.33 15.96 15.94
C GLY A 75 0.01 14.47 15.85
N SER A 76 -0.63 13.71 14.97
CA SER A 76 -0.28 12.30 14.75
C SER A 76 -0.71 11.81 13.36
N GLU A 77 -0.05 10.76 12.89
CA GLU A 77 -0.37 10.11 11.62
C GLU A 77 -1.83 9.62 11.58
N LEU A 78 -2.30 8.98 12.66
CA LEU A 78 -3.68 8.49 12.72
C LEU A 78 -4.70 9.62 12.60
N LYS A 79 -4.44 10.80 13.19
CA LYS A 79 -5.33 11.96 13.03
C LYS A 79 -5.36 12.45 11.59
N VAL A 80 -4.22 12.46 10.90
CA VAL A 80 -4.17 12.80 9.46
C VAL A 80 -4.99 11.80 8.64
N LEU A 81 -4.83 10.51 8.92
CA LEU A 81 -5.47 9.43 8.14
C LEU A 81 -6.96 9.27 8.44
N LEU A 82 -7.44 9.60 9.64
CA LEU A 82 -8.81 9.35 10.07
C LEU A 82 -9.67 10.61 10.21
N ASP A 83 -9.12 11.69 10.76
CA ASP A 83 -9.91 12.80 11.29
C ASP A 83 -9.76 14.10 10.47
N ALA A 84 -8.58 14.35 9.89
CA ALA A 84 -8.30 15.59 9.15
C ALA A 84 -9.28 15.81 7.99
N ASN A 85 -9.91 16.97 7.89
CA ASN A 85 -10.84 17.24 6.79
C ASN A 85 -10.10 17.57 5.48
N TYR A 86 -10.82 17.51 4.36
CA TYR A 86 -10.20 17.70 3.04
C TYR A 86 -9.66 19.12 2.85
N GLU A 87 -10.40 20.12 3.35
CA GLU A 87 -10.04 21.54 3.25
C GLU A 87 -8.74 21.84 4.01
N GLU A 88 -8.61 21.37 5.25
CA GLU A 88 -7.40 21.49 6.07
C GLU A 88 -6.22 20.77 5.43
N LEU A 89 -6.44 19.60 4.82
CA LEU A 89 -5.36 18.90 4.12
C LEU A 89 -4.89 19.74 2.91
N CYS A 90 -5.80 20.29 2.12
CA CYS A 90 -5.46 21.14 0.97
C CYS A 90 -4.75 22.45 1.37
N GLU A 91 -4.94 22.95 2.59
CA GLU A 91 -4.20 24.11 3.09
C GLU A 91 -2.74 23.79 3.43
N PHE A 92 -2.45 22.55 3.86
CA PHE A 92 -1.14 22.16 4.41
C PHE A 92 -0.33 21.22 3.52
N THR A 93 -0.95 20.60 2.51
CA THR A 93 -0.30 19.73 1.52
C THR A 93 -0.87 19.95 0.13
N GLU A 94 -0.25 19.32 -0.87
CA GLU A 94 -0.73 19.33 -2.25
C GLU A 94 -2.09 18.64 -2.38
N GLU A 95 -2.96 19.15 -3.25
CA GLU A 95 -4.31 18.60 -3.47
C GLU A 95 -4.29 17.11 -3.85
N ALA A 96 -3.24 16.67 -4.57
CA ALA A 96 -3.07 15.26 -4.92
C ALA A 96 -2.86 14.37 -3.67
N VAL A 97 -2.10 14.84 -2.69
CA VAL A 97 -1.87 14.14 -1.41
C VAL A 97 -3.14 14.12 -0.58
N ALA A 98 -3.81 15.28 -0.45
CA ALA A 98 -5.09 15.39 0.25
C ALA A 98 -6.14 14.41 -0.32
N ARG A 99 -6.31 14.39 -1.66
CA ARG A 99 -7.22 13.45 -2.33
C ARG A 99 -6.82 11.99 -2.09
N ALA A 100 -5.54 11.67 -2.14
CA ALA A 100 -5.07 10.30 -1.91
C ALA A 100 -5.36 9.83 -0.48
N ILE A 101 -5.16 10.68 0.53
CA ILE A 101 -5.50 10.38 1.93
C ILE A 101 -7.00 10.10 2.07
N ILE A 102 -7.86 10.96 1.52
CA ILE A 102 -9.32 10.76 1.57
C ILE A 102 -9.73 9.47 0.85
N LYS A 103 -9.15 9.18 -0.31
CA LYS A 103 -9.43 7.96 -1.07
C LYS A 103 -9.07 6.69 -0.29
N VAL A 104 -7.94 6.69 0.40
CA VAL A 104 -7.53 5.59 1.29
C VAL A 104 -8.48 5.49 2.48
N ARG A 105 -8.82 6.60 3.14
CA ARG A 105 -9.75 6.65 4.28
C ARG A 105 -11.12 6.06 3.96
N ASN A 106 -11.61 6.30 2.75
CA ASN A 106 -12.90 5.82 2.27
C ASN A 106 -12.87 4.37 1.74
N GLY A 107 -11.69 3.74 1.67
CA GLY A 107 -11.53 2.40 1.10
C GLY A 107 -11.68 2.35 -0.43
N GLU A 108 -11.50 3.48 -1.11
CA GLU A 108 -11.64 3.61 -2.57
C GLU A 108 -10.32 3.41 -3.31
N ALA A 109 -9.21 3.26 -2.58
CA ALA A 109 -7.90 2.97 -3.15
C ALA A 109 -7.83 1.53 -3.67
N ARG A 110 -7.15 1.34 -4.81
CA ARG A 110 -6.87 0.03 -5.38
C ARG A 110 -5.49 -0.43 -4.94
N TYR A 111 -5.33 -1.74 -4.74
CA TYR A 111 -4.08 -2.32 -4.27
C TYR A 111 -3.72 -3.55 -5.10
N GLU A 112 -2.43 -3.70 -5.41
CA GLU A 112 -1.85 -4.96 -5.84
C GLU A 112 -1.48 -5.76 -4.57
N PRO A 113 -2.00 -6.98 -4.38
CA PRO A 113 -1.65 -7.78 -3.23
C PRO A 113 -0.18 -8.20 -3.27
N GLY A 114 0.45 -8.23 -2.09
CA GLY A 114 1.80 -8.76 -1.93
C GLY A 114 1.81 -10.30 -2.00
N TYR A 115 2.98 -10.86 -2.25
CA TYR A 115 3.20 -12.30 -2.31
C TYR A 115 4.66 -12.65 -2.01
N ASP A 116 4.93 -13.83 -1.46
CA ASP A 116 6.29 -14.41 -1.32
C ASP A 116 7.36 -13.44 -0.79
N GLY A 117 7.04 -12.67 0.25
CA GLY A 117 7.94 -11.68 0.86
C GLY A 117 8.00 -10.32 0.15
N VAL A 118 7.30 -10.15 -0.98
CA VAL A 118 7.11 -8.89 -1.68
C VAL A 118 5.86 -8.19 -1.14
N TYR A 119 6.02 -6.94 -0.69
CA TYR A 119 4.90 -6.11 -0.24
C TYR A 119 3.97 -5.73 -1.40
N GLY A 120 2.68 -5.57 -1.06
CA GLY A 120 1.69 -5.04 -1.98
C GLY A 120 1.96 -3.57 -2.33
N ARG A 121 1.25 -3.05 -3.32
CA ARG A 121 1.42 -1.67 -3.79
C ARG A 121 0.08 -0.99 -3.98
N ILE A 122 -0.01 0.28 -3.61
CA ILE A 122 -1.17 1.12 -3.92
C ILE A 122 -1.14 1.58 -5.38
N ILE A 123 -2.30 1.54 -6.03
CA ILE A 123 -2.51 2.05 -7.39
C ILE A 123 -3.33 3.35 -7.25
N LEU A 124 -2.64 4.49 -7.31
CA LEU A 124 -3.29 5.80 -7.23
C LEU A 124 -3.78 6.29 -8.61
N GLU A 125 -3.12 5.88 -9.70
CA GLU A 125 -3.52 6.12 -11.09
C GLU A 125 -3.19 4.89 -11.96
N GLU A 126 -3.88 4.72 -13.11
CA GLU A 126 -3.50 3.73 -14.12
C GLU A 126 -2.12 4.08 -14.67
N ARG A 127 -1.09 3.51 -14.06
CA ARG A 127 0.29 3.66 -14.50
C ARG A 127 0.34 3.22 -15.97
N ARG A 128 0.53 4.17 -16.89
CA ARG A 128 0.86 3.81 -18.29
C ARG A 128 2.12 2.96 -18.23
N VAL A 129 2.02 1.74 -18.75
CA VAL A 129 3.11 0.79 -18.91
C VAL A 129 4.28 1.53 -19.58
N GLY A 130 5.36 1.80 -18.84
CA GLY A 130 6.49 2.59 -19.36
C GLY A 130 7.44 3.21 -18.33
N ASP A 131 7.10 3.23 -17.04
CA ASP A 131 8.00 3.71 -15.99
C ASP A 131 9.02 2.61 -15.60
N THR A 132 9.88 2.25 -16.55
CA THR A 132 11.08 1.46 -16.28
C THR A 132 12.01 2.33 -15.44
N ARG A 133 12.10 2.03 -14.14
CA ARG A 133 13.27 2.43 -13.33
C ARG A 133 14.51 1.98 -14.11
N THR A 134 15.30 2.94 -14.60
CA THR A 134 16.59 2.63 -15.22
C THR A 134 17.39 1.82 -14.19
N PRO A 135 17.85 0.60 -14.50
CA PRO A 135 18.67 -0.15 -13.57
C PRO A 135 19.89 0.70 -13.22
N GLN A 136 20.17 0.84 -11.92
CA GLN A 136 21.42 1.47 -11.49
C GLN A 136 22.57 0.63 -12.04
N LEU A 137 23.37 1.22 -12.92
CA LEU A 137 24.52 0.57 -13.52
C LEU A 137 25.49 0.18 -12.40
N SER A 138 25.88 -1.09 -12.41
CA SER A 138 26.89 -1.64 -11.54
C SER A 138 28.28 -1.17 -11.97
N LEU A 139 29.25 -1.21 -11.06
CA LEU A 139 30.65 -0.87 -11.37
C LEU A 139 31.25 -1.71 -12.51
N LYS A 140 30.64 -2.86 -12.83
CA LYS A 140 31.05 -3.77 -13.92
C LYS A 140 30.58 -3.31 -15.30
N ASP A 141 29.62 -2.38 -15.35
CA ASP A 141 29.09 -1.85 -16.60
C ASP A 141 29.97 -0.72 -17.17
N PHE A 142 31.04 -0.36 -16.46
CA PHE A 142 32.05 0.64 -16.84
C PHE A 142 33.43 0.01 -17.14
N SER A 143 33.50 -1.31 -17.28
CA SER A 143 34.73 -2.06 -17.61
C SER A 143 34.88 -2.34 -19.09
#